data_AF-A0A1D8AU09-F1
#
_entry.id   AF-A0A1D8AU09-F1
#
_cell.length_a   1.000
_cell.length_b   1.000
_cell.length_c   1.000
_cell.angle_alpha   90.00
_cell.angle_beta   90.00
_cell.angle_gamma   90.00
#
_symmetry.space_group_name_H-M   'P 1'
#
loop_
_entity.id
_entity.type
_entity.pdbx_description
1 polymer ?
#
loop_
_entity_poly.entity_id
_entity_poly.type
_entity_poly.pdbx_seq_one_letter_code
_entity_poly.pdbx_strand_id
1 'polypeptide(L)'
;MQKLRRPSDKLAGCVWLPRFIDKTRYYLAGTLEPDFVLPYCHPVATDGAFLKHFGIQKQEIIEVIRLSSGSDAPVGEWFQGRSACSANHVEAWNALAPNLGRPGFPVHRGFQFLLKTYYGGDIPDPRVDSVFTVIAFDEGYLEELTPRDSLKSMQ
;
A
#
# COMPACT_ATOMS: atom_id res chain seq x y z
N MET A 1 6.86 16.08 -0.44
CA MET A 1 6.46 14.67 -0.40
C MET A 1 6.16 14.21 -1.80
N GLN A 2 6.77 13.11 -2.20
CA GLN A 2 6.74 12.58 -3.55
C GLN A 2 5.30 12.24 -3.96
N LYS A 3 4.93 12.62 -5.19
CA LYS A 3 3.58 12.35 -5.70
C LYS A 3 3.46 10.86 -6.05
N LEU A 4 2.84 10.12 -5.14
CA LEU A 4 2.45 8.73 -5.30
C LEU A 4 0.92 8.66 -5.38
N ARG A 5 0.38 7.67 -6.10
CA ARG A 5 -1.05 7.37 -6.06
C ARG A 5 -1.50 6.93 -4.66
N ARG A 6 -2.79 7.14 -4.37
CA ARG A 6 -3.35 6.83 -3.06
C ARG A 6 -3.31 5.33 -2.82
N PRO A 7 -3.19 4.87 -1.56
CA PRO A 7 -3.26 3.45 -1.21
C PRO A 7 -4.51 2.75 -1.73
N SER A 8 -5.64 3.47 -1.82
CA SER A 8 -6.94 2.97 -2.29
C SER A 8 -7.12 2.97 -3.81
N ASP A 9 -6.24 3.63 -4.56
CA ASP A 9 -6.32 3.62 -6.03
C ASP A 9 -6.13 2.19 -6.53
N LYS A 10 -6.87 1.83 -7.58
CA LYS A 10 -6.91 0.48 -8.13
C LYS A 10 -6.27 0.40 -9.51
N LEU A 11 -5.51 -0.67 -9.74
CA LEU A 11 -5.13 -1.18 -11.05
C LEU A 11 -5.41 -2.69 -11.04
N ALA A 12 -5.96 -3.23 -12.13
CA ALA A 12 -6.40 -4.62 -12.17
C ALA A 12 -7.36 -5.00 -11.01
N GLY A 13 -8.15 -4.04 -10.55
CA GLY A 13 -9.05 -4.19 -9.39
C GLY A 13 -8.35 -4.25 -8.03
N CYS A 14 -7.02 -4.20 -7.97
CA CYS A 14 -6.23 -4.35 -6.75
C CYS A 14 -5.77 -3.01 -6.20
N VAL A 15 -6.05 -2.76 -4.91
CA VAL A 15 -5.51 -1.59 -4.18
C VAL A 15 -4.01 -1.77 -3.92
N TRP A 16 -3.32 -0.69 -3.58
CA TRP A 16 -1.87 -0.63 -3.36
C TRP A 16 -0.98 -0.86 -4.60
N LEU A 17 -1.40 -1.68 -5.58
CA LEU A 17 -0.61 -1.95 -6.79
C LEU A 17 -0.19 -0.66 -7.53
N PRO A 18 -1.09 0.32 -7.81
CA PRO A 18 -0.70 1.61 -8.39
C PRO A 18 0.42 2.33 -7.63
N ARG A 19 0.28 2.40 -6.30
CA ARG A 19 1.25 3.07 -5.43
C ARG A 19 2.58 2.34 -5.41
N PHE A 20 2.57 1.01 -5.40
CA PHE A 20 3.77 0.20 -5.50
C PHE A 20 4.51 0.41 -6.83
N ILE A 21 3.77 0.55 -7.94
CA ILE A 21 4.34 0.87 -9.25
C ILE A 21 5.05 2.22 -9.21
N ASP A 22 4.40 3.26 -8.66
CA ASP A 22 5.01 4.59 -8.56
C ASP A 22 6.29 4.56 -7.72
N LYS A 23 6.26 3.93 -6.54
CA LYS A 23 7.44 3.75 -5.70
C LYS A 23 8.57 3.04 -6.45
N THR A 24 8.24 2.00 -7.20
CA THR A 24 9.23 1.23 -7.97
C THR A 24 9.82 2.05 -9.11
N ARG A 25 9.01 2.85 -9.82
CA ARG A 25 9.50 3.76 -10.86
C ARG A 25 10.49 4.78 -10.28
N TYR A 26 10.15 5.41 -9.16
CA TYR A 26 11.07 6.33 -8.48
C TYR A 26 12.32 5.63 -7.94
N TYR A 27 12.18 4.40 -7.43
CA TYR A 27 13.32 3.58 -6.99
C TYR A 27 14.27 3.29 -8.15
N LEU A 28 13.75 2.85 -9.30
CA LEU A 28 14.52 2.57 -10.52
C LEU A 28 15.18 3.83 -11.09
N ALA A 29 14.56 5.00 -10.91
CA ALA A 29 15.14 6.29 -11.30
C ALA A 29 16.17 6.84 -10.29
N GLY A 30 16.34 6.20 -9.12
CA GLY A 30 17.23 6.69 -8.07
C GLY A 30 16.70 7.94 -7.34
N THR A 31 15.41 8.23 -7.45
CA THR A 31 14.79 9.45 -6.91
C THR A 31 13.68 9.16 -5.88
N LEU A 32 13.57 7.93 -5.37
CA LEU A 32 12.62 7.60 -4.30
C LEU A 32 12.98 8.39 -3.04
N GLU A 33 12.03 9.13 -2.46
CA GLU A 33 12.29 9.91 -1.25
C GLU A 33 12.72 8.99 -0.08
N PRO A 34 13.63 9.44 0.81
CA PRO A 34 14.21 8.62 1.87
C PRO A 34 13.18 7.89 2.75
N ASP A 35 12.09 8.56 3.10
CA ASP A 35 11.02 8.00 3.93
C ASP A 35 10.33 6.79 3.29
N PHE A 36 10.36 6.69 1.95
CA PHE A 36 9.86 5.55 1.21
C PHE A 36 10.92 4.49 0.91
N VAL A 37 12.21 4.84 0.89
CA VAL A 37 13.32 3.91 0.66
C VAL A 37 13.39 2.86 1.77
N LEU A 38 13.34 3.29 3.03
CA LEU A 38 13.44 2.39 4.18
C LEU A 38 12.36 1.29 4.17
N PRO A 39 11.05 1.60 3.98
CA PRO A 39 10.01 0.57 3.92
C PRO A 39 9.90 -0.14 2.55
N TYR A 40 10.64 0.27 1.52
CA TYR A 40 10.47 -0.28 0.16
C TYR A 40 10.77 -1.78 0.09
N CYS A 41 9.75 -2.57 -0.25
CA CYS A 41 9.77 -4.05 -0.23
C CYS A 41 10.14 -4.68 1.12
N HIS A 42 10.10 -3.94 2.23
CA HIS A 42 10.50 -4.47 3.53
C HIS A 42 9.43 -5.47 4.06
N PRO A 43 9.81 -6.65 4.59
CA PRO A 43 8.86 -7.70 4.98
C PRO A 43 7.82 -7.29 6.02
N VAL A 44 8.16 -6.31 6.87
CA VAL A 44 7.24 -5.79 7.92
C VAL A 44 6.52 -4.51 7.51
N ALA A 45 6.64 -4.08 6.26
CA ALA A 45 5.94 -2.93 5.69
C ALA A 45 4.87 -3.39 4.69
N THR A 46 4.04 -2.46 4.21
CA THR A 46 2.93 -2.75 3.30
C THR A 46 3.37 -3.46 2.03
N ASP A 47 4.51 -3.05 1.44
CA ASP A 47 5.05 -3.70 0.23
C ASP A 47 5.36 -5.18 0.49
N GLY A 48 6.01 -5.49 1.63
CA GLY A 48 6.31 -6.88 1.99
C GLY A 48 5.05 -7.71 2.22
N ALA A 49 4.03 -7.13 2.86
CA ALA A 49 2.74 -7.79 3.05
C ALA A 49 2.01 -8.04 1.70
N PHE A 50 2.04 -7.06 0.80
CA PHE A 50 1.49 -7.17 -0.56
C PHE A 50 2.17 -8.29 -1.35
N LEU A 51 3.50 -8.27 -1.41
CA LEU A 51 4.29 -9.28 -2.11
C LEU A 51 4.04 -10.68 -1.54
N LYS A 52 4.00 -10.81 -0.21
CA LYS A 52 3.71 -12.07 0.47
C LYS A 52 2.30 -12.59 0.14
N HIS A 53 1.28 -11.73 0.18
CA HIS A 53 -0.11 -12.10 -0.10
C HIS A 53 -0.25 -12.71 -1.50
N PHE A 54 0.33 -12.06 -2.52
CA PHE A 54 0.23 -12.53 -3.90
C PHE A 54 1.31 -13.53 -4.33
N GLY A 55 2.21 -13.94 -3.42
CA GLY A 55 3.34 -14.81 -3.75
C GLY A 55 4.23 -14.21 -4.85
N ILE A 56 4.44 -12.90 -4.84
CA ILE A 56 5.24 -12.17 -5.82
C ILE A 56 6.65 -11.99 -5.29
N GLN A 57 7.65 -12.37 -6.10
CA GLN A 57 9.03 -12.09 -5.77
C GLN A 57 9.37 -10.63 -6.10
N LYS A 58 10.12 -9.96 -5.22
CA LYS A 58 10.53 -8.55 -5.40
C LYS A 58 11.11 -8.29 -6.79
N GLN A 59 12.07 -9.11 -7.22
CA GLN A 59 12.75 -8.90 -8.50
C GLN A 59 11.83 -9.10 -9.71
N GLU A 60 10.85 -10.00 -9.59
CA GLU A 60 9.90 -10.30 -10.65
C GLU A 60 9.04 -9.07 -11.00
N ILE A 61 8.42 -8.44 -9.99
CA ILE A 61 7.58 -7.27 -10.22
C ILE A 61 8.39 -6.03 -10.60
N ILE A 62 9.60 -5.87 -10.06
CA ILE A 62 10.50 -4.77 -10.45
C ILE A 62 10.85 -4.87 -11.94
N GLU A 63 11.15 -6.07 -12.41
CA GLU A 63 11.49 -6.31 -13.81
C GLU A 63 10.32 -6.00 -14.74
N VAL A 64 9.11 -6.44 -14.39
CA VAL A 64 7.89 -6.13 -15.16
C VAL A 64 7.64 -4.62 -15.22
N ILE A 65 7.81 -3.91 -14.10
CA ILE A 65 7.66 -2.45 -14.06
C ILE A 65 8.74 -1.76 -14.89
N ARG A 66 9.98 -2.26 -14.87
CA ARG A 66 11.09 -1.73 -15.67
C ARG A 66 10.81 -1.87 -17.18
N LEU A 67 10.29 -3.01 -17.59
CA LEU A 67 9.96 -3.31 -19.00
C LEU A 67 8.69 -2.59 -19.48
N SER A 68 7.82 -2.14 -18.56
CA SER A 68 6.55 -1.49 -18.89
C SER A 68 6.68 -0.13 -19.60
N SER A 69 7.90 0.44 -19.69
CA SER A 69 8.17 1.73 -20.34
C SER A 69 7.27 2.87 -19.84
N GLY A 70 6.95 2.86 -18.54
CA GLY A 70 6.12 3.87 -17.89
C GLY A 70 4.61 3.64 -18.02
N SER A 71 4.17 2.60 -18.72
CA SER A 71 2.75 2.25 -18.83
C SER A 71 2.30 1.32 -17.70
N ASP A 72 1.09 1.50 -17.19
CA ASP A 72 0.51 0.60 -16.19
C ASP A 72 -0.14 -0.64 -16.81
N ALA A 73 -0.58 -0.55 -18.08
CA ALA A 73 -1.32 -1.63 -18.73
C ALA A 73 -0.55 -2.96 -18.75
N PRO A 74 0.74 -3.01 -19.16
CA PRO A 74 1.52 -4.25 -19.14
C PRO A 74 1.69 -4.83 -17.72
N VAL A 75 1.78 -3.97 -16.70
CA VAL A 75 1.91 -4.40 -15.30
C VAL A 75 0.59 -5.00 -14.80
N GLY A 76 -0.53 -4.36 -15.16
CA GLY A 76 -1.87 -4.84 -14.83
C GLY A 76 -2.18 -6.18 -15.50
N GLU A 77 -1.87 -6.32 -16.79
CA GLU A 77 -2.04 -7.56 -17.54
C GLU A 77 -1.18 -8.70 -16.97
N TRP A 78 0.10 -8.43 -16.68
CA TRP A 78 0.98 -9.39 -16.02
C TRP A 78 0.42 -9.81 -14.65
N PHE A 79 -0.08 -8.86 -13.86
CA PHE A 79 -0.65 -9.14 -12.55
C PHE A 79 -1.88 -10.04 -12.67
N GLN A 80 -2.83 -9.74 -13.56
CA GLN A 80 -4.04 -10.54 -13.77
C GLN A 80 -3.76 -11.93 -14.35
N GLY A 81 -2.69 -12.10 -15.12
CA GLY A 81 -2.28 -13.40 -15.68
C GLY A 81 -1.79 -14.40 -14.64
N ARG A 82 -1.54 -14.00 -13.39
CA ARG A 82 -1.05 -14.88 -12.33
C ARG A 82 -2.19 -15.61 -11.64
N SER A 83 -2.05 -16.92 -11.44
CA SER A 83 -3.00 -17.73 -10.67
C SER A 83 -3.18 -17.24 -9.23
N ALA A 84 -2.09 -16.78 -8.60
CA ALA A 84 -2.10 -16.18 -7.27
C ALA A 84 -2.77 -14.80 -7.21
N CYS A 85 -3.16 -14.20 -8.34
CA CYS A 85 -3.82 -12.90 -8.43
C CYS A 85 -5.26 -13.02 -8.98
N SER A 86 -5.91 -14.15 -8.72
CA SER A 86 -7.32 -14.37 -9.06
C SER A 86 -8.23 -13.31 -8.42
N ALA A 87 -9.42 -13.10 -8.99
CA ALA A 87 -10.39 -12.12 -8.50
C ALA A 87 -10.69 -12.27 -7.00
N ASN A 88 -10.89 -13.51 -6.52
CA ASN A 88 -11.14 -13.78 -5.10
C ASN A 88 -9.94 -13.40 -4.22
N HIS A 89 -8.71 -13.60 -4.68
CA HIS A 89 -7.53 -13.28 -3.89
C HIS A 89 -7.25 -11.76 -3.88
N VAL A 90 -7.56 -11.08 -4.98
CA VAL A 90 -7.57 -9.61 -5.07
C VAL A 90 -8.64 -9.02 -4.15
N GLU A 91 -9.84 -9.60 -4.10
CA GLU A 91 -10.90 -9.20 -3.19
C GLU A 91 -10.48 -9.37 -1.72
N ALA A 92 -9.90 -10.53 -1.37
CA ALA A 92 -9.36 -10.78 -0.04
C ALA A 92 -8.28 -9.76 0.35
N TRP A 93 -7.37 -9.40 -0.59
CA TRP A 93 -6.40 -8.34 -0.37
C TRP A 93 -7.08 -6.99 -0.15
N ASN A 94 -8.04 -6.62 -1.00
CA ASN A 94 -8.73 -5.33 -0.90
C ASN A 94 -9.49 -5.17 0.42
N ALA A 95 -10.00 -6.26 1.00
CA ALA A 95 -10.60 -6.26 2.33
C ALA A 95 -9.54 -6.15 3.44
N LEU A 96 -8.37 -6.80 3.27
CA LEU A 96 -7.28 -6.82 4.24
C LEU A 96 -6.50 -5.50 4.29
N ALA A 97 -6.13 -4.94 3.14
CA ALA A 97 -5.14 -3.88 3.01
C ALA A 97 -5.46 -2.60 3.82
N PRO A 98 -6.70 -2.10 3.86
CA PRO A 98 -7.04 -0.93 4.68
C PRO A 98 -6.89 -1.13 6.19
N ASN A 99 -6.77 -2.39 6.64
CA ASN A 99 -6.60 -2.75 8.05
C ASN A 99 -5.14 -3.00 8.44
N LEU A 100 -4.19 -2.96 7.49
CA LEU A 100 -2.77 -3.16 7.78
C LEU A 100 -2.28 -2.16 8.84
N GLY A 101 -1.54 -2.65 9.83
CA GLY A 101 -1.10 -1.84 10.97
C GLY A 101 -2.03 -1.90 12.19
N ARG A 102 -3.30 -2.26 12.03
CA ARG A 102 -4.24 -2.41 13.17
C ARG A 102 -3.84 -3.60 14.07
N PRO A 103 -4.20 -3.58 15.36
CA PRO A 103 -4.01 -4.74 16.23
C PRO A 103 -4.66 -6.00 15.63
N GLY A 104 -3.92 -7.11 15.60
CA GLY A 104 -4.36 -8.37 15.01
C GLY A 104 -4.21 -8.49 13.49
N PHE A 105 -3.82 -7.42 12.79
CA PHE A 105 -3.60 -7.42 11.35
C PHE A 105 -2.10 -7.45 11.00
N PRO A 106 -1.73 -7.86 9.77
CA PRO A 106 -0.35 -7.79 9.31
C PRO A 106 0.20 -6.37 9.40
N VAL A 107 1.53 -6.24 9.44
CA VAL A 107 2.24 -4.96 9.51
C VAL A 107 2.03 -4.21 10.85
N HIS A 108 1.25 -4.73 11.82
CA HIS A 108 1.05 -4.06 13.12
C HIS A 108 2.36 -3.62 13.80
N ARG A 109 3.35 -4.51 13.92
CA ARG A 109 4.65 -4.16 14.50
C ARG A 109 5.41 -3.10 13.69
N GLY A 110 5.34 -3.18 12.36
CA GLY A 110 5.96 -2.18 11.48
C GLY A 110 5.29 -0.81 11.60
N PHE A 111 3.97 -0.79 11.74
CA PHE A 111 3.21 0.42 11.99
C PHE A 111 3.53 1.05 13.35
N GLN A 112 3.65 0.26 14.41
CA GLN A 112 4.09 0.76 15.72
C GLN A 112 5.51 1.34 15.67
N PHE A 113 6.43 0.72 14.91
CA PHE A 113 7.76 1.26 14.70
C PHE A 113 7.72 2.60 13.94
N LEU A 114 6.88 2.69 12.89
CA LEU A 114 6.66 3.94 12.15
C LEU A 114 6.11 5.04 13.08
N LEU A 115 5.09 4.75 13.89
CA LEU A 115 4.53 5.69 14.86
C LEU A 115 5.60 6.21 15.83
N LYS A 116 6.42 5.31 16.37
CA LYS A 116 7.54 5.67 17.26
C LYS A 116 8.58 6.54 16.57
N THR A 117 8.89 6.24 15.32
CA THR A 117 9.99 6.89 14.57
C THR A 117 9.61 8.31 14.15
N TYR A 118 8.39 8.51 13.66
CA TYR A 118 7.99 9.78 13.04
C TYR A 118 7.05 10.63 13.90
N TYR A 119 6.39 10.05 14.91
CA TYR A 119 5.40 10.74 15.74
C TYR A 119 5.67 10.56 17.24
N GLY A 120 6.87 10.14 17.63
CA GLY A 120 7.24 9.96 19.04
C GLY A 120 6.52 8.80 19.75
N GLY A 121 5.72 8.01 19.02
CA GLY A 121 4.91 6.92 19.55
C GLY A 121 3.45 7.28 19.77
N ASP A 122 3.09 8.55 19.61
CA ASP A 122 1.71 9.02 19.71
C ASP A 122 0.97 8.83 18.39
N ILE A 123 -0.35 8.71 18.49
CA ILE A 123 -1.23 8.70 17.32
C ILE A 123 -1.46 10.17 16.92
N PRO A 124 -1.10 10.59 15.70
CA PRO A 124 -1.14 12.00 15.31
C PRO A 124 -2.56 12.57 15.13
N ASP A 125 -3.55 11.71 14.88
CA ASP A 125 -4.97 12.06 14.80
C ASP A 125 -5.81 10.83 15.22
N PRO A 126 -6.90 10.97 15.99
CA PRO A 126 -7.71 9.83 16.45
C PRO A 126 -8.23 8.90 15.35
N ARG A 127 -8.30 9.35 14.10
CA ARG A 127 -8.71 8.56 12.93
C ARG A 127 -7.56 7.74 12.33
N VAL A 128 -6.32 8.00 12.73
CA VAL A 128 -5.13 7.24 12.33
C VAL A 128 -5.04 5.95 13.14
N ASP A 129 -5.52 4.88 12.53
CA ASP A 129 -5.53 3.54 13.11
C ASP A 129 -4.87 2.47 12.23
N SER A 130 -4.42 2.81 11.03
CA SER A 130 -3.84 1.90 10.06
C SER A 130 -2.77 2.59 9.22
N VAL A 131 -2.01 1.80 8.44
CA VAL A 131 -1.05 2.36 7.49
C VAL A 131 -1.75 3.22 6.43
N PHE A 132 -2.99 2.90 6.06
CA PHE A 132 -3.72 3.68 5.05
C PHE A 132 -4.15 5.04 5.60
N THR A 133 -4.56 5.10 6.87
CA THR A 133 -5.00 6.36 7.50
C THR A 133 -3.81 7.24 7.90
N VAL A 134 -2.67 6.67 8.31
CA VAL A 134 -1.46 7.49 8.53
C VAL A 134 -0.94 8.09 7.23
N ILE A 135 -0.95 7.34 6.12
CA ILE A 135 -0.60 7.90 4.81
C ILE A 135 -1.58 9.02 4.47
N ALA A 136 -2.89 8.81 4.64
CA ALA A 136 -3.88 9.87 4.39
C ALA A 136 -3.68 11.13 5.23
N PHE A 137 -3.24 10.97 6.48
CA PHE A 137 -2.83 12.07 7.35
C PHE A 137 -1.62 12.82 6.75
N ASP A 138 -0.55 12.10 6.42
CA ASP A 138 0.69 12.67 5.89
C ASP A 138 0.50 13.36 4.52
N GLU A 139 -0.33 12.78 3.64
CA GLU A 139 -0.62 13.36 2.31
C GLU A 139 -1.83 14.30 2.32
N GLY A 140 -2.37 14.64 3.51
CA GLY A 140 -3.33 15.72 3.69
C GLY A 140 -4.73 15.47 3.14
N TYR A 141 -5.15 14.20 3.01
CA TYR A 141 -6.48 13.83 2.54
C TYR A 141 -7.28 12.98 3.55
N LEU A 142 -6.87 12.95 4.83
CA LEU A 142 -7.56 12.20 5.88
C LEU A 142 -9.04 12.59 6.01
N GLU A 143 -9.38 13.87 5.83
CA GLU A 143 -10.76 14.38 5.88
C GLU A 143 -11.67 13.81 4.78
N GLU A 144 -11.09 13.38 3.66
CA GLU A 144 -11.84 12.79 2.54
C GLU A 144 -12.22 11.33 2.81
N LEU A 145 -11.60 10.69 3.82
CA LEU A 145 -11.97 9.34 4.21
C LEU A 145 -13.29 9.37 4.98
N THR A 146 -14.30 8.69 4.46
CA THR A 146 -15.58 8.58 5.16
C THR A 146 -15.37 7.94 6.55
N PRO A 147 -15.86 8.57 7.63
CA PRO A 147 -15.84 7.96 8.94
C PRO A 147 -16.57 6.62 8.88
N ARG A 148 -15.93 5.52 9.32
CA ARG A 148 -16.53 4.18 9.27
C ARG A 148 -17.86 4.09 10.05
N ASP A 149 -18.12 5.00 10.99
CA ASP A 149 -19.39 5.06 11.74
C ASP A 149 -20.59 5.55 10.92
N SER A 150 -20.38 6.11 9.72
CA SER A 150 -21.48 6.51 8.81
C SER A 150 -22.24 5.33 8.21
N LEU A 151 -21.73 4.10 8.35
CA LEU A 151 -22.38 2.86 7.86
C LEU A 151 -23.26 2.17 8.91
N LYS A 152 -23.35 2.69 10.14
CA LYS A 152 -24.25 2.16 11.19
C LYS A 152 -25.68 2.73 11.12
N SER A 153 -25.97 3.62 10.17
CA SER A 153 -27.27 4.31 10.05
C SER A 153 -28.21 3.73 8.97
N MET A 154 -27.91 2.56 8.41
CA MET A 154 -28.75 1.90 7.40
C MET A 154 -29.17 0.48 7.84
N GLN A 155 -29.59 0.35 9.10
CA GLN A 155 -30.40 -0.78 9.59
C GLN A 155 -31.80 -0.28 9.95
#